data_AF-A0AAW1I2Y6-F1
#
_entry.id   AF-A0AAW1I2Y6-F1
#
_cell.length_a   1.000
_cell.length_b   1.000
_cell.length_c   1.000
_cell.angle_alpha   90.00
_cell.angle_beta   90.00
_cell.angle_gamma   90.00
#
_symmetry.space_group_name_H-M   'P 1'
#
loop_
_entity.id
_entity.type
_entity.pdbx_description
1 polymer ?
#
loop_
_entity_poly.entity_id
_entity_poly.type
_entity_poly.pdbx_seq_one_letter_code
_entity_poly.pdbx_strand_id
1 'polypeptide(L)'
;MKRSAIFRLFRTHHQCQHQQGSSSSSNYRIFSGNNEKFIKNGALLLQDRLSLFDGRTNPIHCFSVEDLNAMNVQFPMAFSGQPIYAGVWHGKLVLVKKLSDSQSDLACREIAVATQMGNHTNVHRLLGCCLHTQCPILVYEWAENETLDDRIFRYKEHNKEALEWKERLRVAWEIAHAAAYLHTAFRRPIIHRDLKPSNVFLDQDDSARLSHFCLTISIPKGKTHVEKGIVWGTFGYIAVDYMKSGRVAQSSDVYSFGILLLVLMTGKPASFTIELDRGQVNLVDWVSNCCATNCVLDIVDPAINTTGAIAEKQLKTLVELALRCSARDEECRPTMVDVATQLENMIDHAIV
;
A
#
# COMPACT_ATOMS: atom_id res chain seq x y z
N MET A 1 29.71 18.60 -8.41
CA MET A 1 29.73 17.57 -9.47
C MET A 1 29.07 16.24 -9.10
N LYS A 2 29.17 15.70 -7.86
CA LYS A 2 28.49 14.43 -7.48
C LYS A 2 26.94 14.48 -7.46
N ARG A 3 26.33 15.66 -7.30
CA ARG A 3 24.87 15.87 -7.16
C ARG A 3 24.05 15.79 -8.47
N SER A 4 24.71 16.00 -9.62
CA SER A 4 24.05 15.89 -10.95
C SER A 4 24.02 14.44 -11.46
N ALA A 5 24.85 13.55 -10.92
CA ALA A 5 24.93 12.16 -11.36
C ALA A 5 23.73 11.32 -10.87
N ILE A 6 23.29 11.52 -9.63
CA ILE A 6 22.13 10.81 -9.04
C ILE A 6 20.88 11.06 -9.89
N PHE A 7 20.63 12.30 -10.32
CA PHE A 7 19.48 12.61 -11.17
C PHE A 7 19.68 12.30 -12.67
N ARG A 8 20.92 12.15 -13.15
CA ARG A 8 21.16 11.69 -14.54
C ARG A 8 20.75 10.22 -14.72
N LEU A 9 20.92 9.39 -13.69
CA LEU A 9 20.43 8.01 -13.67
C LEU A 9 18.90 7.94 -13.84
N PHE A 10 18.16 8.89 -13.25
CA PHE A 10 16.70 9.00 -13.42
C PHE A 10 16.29 9.45 -14.83
N ARG A 11 17.01 10.40 -15.43
CA ARG A 11 16.74 10.81 -16.82
C ARG A 11 16.94 9.65 -17.79
N THR A 12 17.91 8.76 -17.57
CA THR A 12 18.13 7.61 -18.45
C THR A 12 17.11 6.49 -18.30
N HIS A 13 16.43 6.35 -17.15
CA HIS A 13 15.36 5.36 -16.97
C HIS A 13 13.97 5.83 -17.46
N HIS A 14 13.68 7.14 -17.46
CA HIS A 14 12.39 7.66 -17.94
C HIS A 14 12.43 8.36 -19.31
N GLN A 15 13.59 8.41 -20.00
CA GLN A 15 13.71 9.09 -21.30
C GLN A 15 13.01 8.42 -22.49
N CYS A 16 12.21 7.36 -22.27
CA CYS A 16 11.37 6.81 -23.34
C CYS A 16 10.02 7.52 -23.53
N GLN A 17 9.66 8.53 -22.71
CA GLN A 17 8.46 9.33 -22.97
C GLN A 17 8.73 10.83 -22.82
N HIS A 18 8.46 11.55 -23.90
CA HIS A 18 8.50 13.01 -24.07
C HIS A 18 9.88 13.69 -24.23
N GLN A 19 10.32 13.78 -25.48
CA GLN A 19 11.09 14.94 -25.95
C GLN A 19 10.13 16.08 -26.28
N GLN A 20 10.27 17.23 -25.62
CA GLN A 20 10.14 18.56 -26.22
C GLN A 20 10.58 19.66 -25.24
N GLY A 21 11.37 20.62 -25.73
CA GLY A 21 11.24 22.04 -25.37
C GLY A 21 11.99 22.58 -24.14
N SER A 22 12.94 23.47 -24.40
CA SER A 22 13.73 24.28 -23.47
C SER A 22 12.97 25.37 -22.69
N SER A 23 13.25 25.55 -21.39
CA SER A 23 13.53 26.86 -20.74
C SER A 23 13.99 26.66 -19.28
N SER A 24 15.03 27.40 -18.88
CA SER A 24 15.72 27.28 -17.58
C SER A 24 15.01 28.05 -16.46
N SER A 25 13.78 27.66 -16.13
CA SER A 25 13.23 27.96 -14.81
C SER A 25 13.56 26.80 -13.88
N SER A 26 13.97 27.05 -12.65
CA SER A 26 14.29 26.01 -11.68
C SER A 26 13.07 25.09 -11.47
N ASN A 27 13.15 23.86 -11.99
CA ASN A 27 12.08 22.82 -11.99
C ASN A 27 11.74 22.25 -10.60
N TYR A 28 11.93 23.04 -9.54
CA TYR A 28 11.74 22.62 -8.15
C TYR A 28 10.50 23.27 -7.57
N ARG A 29 9.78 22.50 -6.75
CA ARG A 29 8.64 22.98 -6.01
C ARG A 29 9.11 23.83 -4.84
N ILE A 30 8.52 25.01 -4.70
CA ILE A 30 8.70 25.86 -3.52
C ILE A 30 7.50 25.66 -2.59
N PHE A 31 7.81 25.31 -1.35
CA PHE A 31 6.85 25.20 -0.27
C PHE A 31 6.80 26.52 0.50
N SER A 32 5.62 26.84 1.01
CA SER A 32 5.36 27.96 1.91
C SER A 32 4.53 27.47 3.09
N GLY A 33 4.67 28.13 4.23
CA GLY A 33 4.00 27.74 5.45
C GLY A 33 4.04 28.84 6.50
N ASN A 34 3.28 28.66 7.58
CA ASN A 34 3.23 29.60 8.69
C ASN A 34 2.89 28.89 10.02
N ASN A 35 3.03 29.62 11.12
CA ASN A 35 2.78 29.10 12.47
C ASN A 35 1.31 28.75 12.73
N GLU A 36 0.37 29.42 12.06
CA GLU A 36 -1.05 29.11 12.20
C GLU A 36 -1.35 27.69 11.68
N LYS A 37 -0.77 27.32 10.54
CA LYS A 37 -0.87 25.94 10.01
C LYS A 37 -0.18 24.94 10.92
N PHE A 38 0.99 25.28 11.46
CA PHE A 38 1.68 24.42 12.42
C PHE A 38 0.81 24.09 13.64
N ILE A 39 0.16 25.11 14.23
CA ILE A 39 -0.73 24.93 15.38
C ILE A 39 -1.94 24.06 14.98
N LYS A 40 -2.60 24.37 13.86
CA LYS A 40 -3.76 23.62 13.37
C LYS A 40 -3.43 22.15 13.09
N ASN A 41 -2.40 21.90 12.30
CA ASN A 41 -1.99 20.56 11.92
C ASN A 41 -1.42 19.79 13.12
N GLY A 42 -0.69 20.46 14.01
CA GLY A 42 -0.22 19.89 15.27
C GLY A 42 -1.37 19.42 16.17
N ALA A 43 -2.46 20.18 16.25
CA ALA A 43 -3.65 19.79 16.99
C ALA A 43 -4.33 18.53 16.40
N LEU A 44 -4.46 18.45 15.07
CA LEU A 44 -4.99 17.27 14.38
C LEU A 44 -4.12 16.03 14.62
N LEU A 45 -2.81 16.16 14.46
CA LEU A 45 -1.86 15.07 14.71
C LEU A 45 -1.92 14.59 16.17
N LEU A 46 -2.04 15.51 17.13
CA LEU A 46 -2.19 15.16 18.54
C LEU A 46 -3.49 14.38 18.80
N GLN A 47 -4.61 14.78 18.17
CA GLN A 47 -5.88 14.06 18.28
C GLN A 47 -5.79 12.64 17.73
N ASP A 48 -5.16 12.42 16.57
CA ASP A 48 -4.95 11.06 16.03
C ASP A 48 -4.03 10.23 16.94
N ARG A 49 -2.95 10.80 17.48
CA ARG A 49 -2.08 10.09 18.44
C ARG A 49 -2.79 9.67 19.72
N LEU A 50 -3.61 10.56 20.29
CA LEU A 50 -4.41 10.24 21.48
C LEU A 50 -5.47 9.18 21.17
N SER A 51 -6.16 9.30 20.03
CA SER A 51 -7.27 8.42 19.69
C SER A 51 -6.84 7.05 19.18
N LEU A 52 -5.67 6.91 18.55
CA LEU A 52 -5.17 5.64 18.00
C LEU A 52 -4.19 4.93 18.95
N PHE A 53 -3.37 5.68 19.68
CA PHE A 53 -2.22 5.15 20.42
C PHE A 53 -2.15 5.60 21.89
N ASP A 54 -3.25 6.15 22.43
CA ASP A 54 -3.36 6.67 23.80
C ASP A 54 -2.23 7.68 24.13
N GLY A 55 -1.80 8.46 23.13
CA GLY A 55 -0.76 9.48 23.24
C GLY A 55 0.68 8.97 23.09
N ARG A 56 0.88 7.65 22.96
CA ARG A 56 2.20 7.08 22.68
C ARG A 56 2.62 7.43 21.25
N THR A 57 3.88 7.79 21.07
CA THR A 57 4.44 8.06 19.75
C THR A 57 5.93 7.75 19.74
N ASN A 58 6.41 7.20 18.63
CA ASN A 58 7.83 7.21 18.34
C ASN A 58 8.29 8.64 17.97
N PRO A 59 9.56 8.99 18.23
CA PRO A 59 10.13 10.24 17.73
C PRO A 59 10.08 10.29 16.20
N ILE A 60 9.79 11.46 15.65
CA ILE A 60 9.82 11.72 14.21
C ILE A 60 10.44 13.09 13.94
N HIS A 61 11.16 13.21 12.84
CA HIS A 61 11.75 14.48 12.44
C HIS A 61 10.67 15.46 11.96
N CYS A 62 10.68 16.68 12.49
CA CYS A 62 9.81 17.76 12.07
C CYS A 62 10.60 18.73 11.19
N PHE A 63 10.39 18.66 9.87
CA PHE A 63 11.04 19.54 8.90
C PHE A 63 10.43 20.95 8.92
N SER A 64 11.28 21.97 8.75
CA SER A 64 10.83 23.31 8.40
C SER A 64 10.46 23.40 6.90
N VAL A 65 9.92 24.54 6.49
CA VAL A 65 9.66 24.79 5.06
C VAL A 65 10.98 25.01 4.30
N GLU A 66 11.96 25.62 4.96
CA GLU A 66 13.32 25.82 4.45
C GLU A 66 14.02 24.48 4.22
N ASP A 67 13.87 23.52 5.14
CA ASP A 67 14.40 22.16 4.97
C ASP A 67 13.82 21.51 3.71
N LEU A 68 12.49 21.58 3.51
CA LEU A 68 11.84 21.03 2.32
C LEU A 68 12.31 21.71 1.03
N ASN A 69 12.46 23.04 1.04
CA ASN A 69 12.96 23.79 -0.11
C ASN A 69 14.42 23.43 -0.42
N ALA A 70 15.23 23.14 0.60
CA ALA A 70 16.60 22.65 0.44
C ALA A 70 16.68 21.22 -0.13
N MET A 71 15.59 20.43 -0.05
CA MET A 71 15.53 19.10 -0.66
C MET A 71 15.44 19.12 -2.19
N ASN A 72 15.23 20.28 -2.81
CA ASN A 72 15.07 20.43 -4.27
C ASN A 72 14.01 19.48 -4.83
N VAL A 73 12.82 19.50 -4.22
CA VAL A 73 11.72 18.60 -4.57
C VAL A 73 11.27 18.88 -6.00
N GLN A 74 11.29 17.84 -6.84
CA GLN A 74 10.93 17.95 -8.27
C GLN A 74 9.43 17.77 -8.47
N PHE A 75 8.92 18.10 -9.67
CA PHE A 75 7.53 17.87 -10.08
C PHE A 75 7.08 16.40 -9.91
N PRO A 76 5.77 16.15 -9.78
CA PRO A 76 5.30 14.82 -9.41
C PRO A 76 5.62 13.80 -10.49
N MET A 77 6.14 12.66 -10.07
CA MET A 77 6.10 11.40 -10.79
C MET A 77 4.74 10.75 -10.50
N ALA A 78 4.13 10.15 -11.52
CA ALA A 78 2.89 9.40 -11.35
C ALA A 78 3.23 7.93 -11.05
N PHE A 79 3.06 7.52 -9.79
CA PHE A 79 3.08 6.10 -9.39
C PHE A 79 1.65 5.68 -9.08
N SER A 80 1.10 4.73 -9.85
CA SER A 80 -0.30 4.29 -9.78
C SER A 80 -1.33 5.43 -9.62
N GLY A 81 -1.10 6.54 -10.33
CA GLY A 81 -2.00 7.71 -10.31
C GLY A 81 -1.88 8.62 -9.07
N GLN A 82 -0.99 8.35 -8.12
CA GLN A 82 -0.72 9.26 -7.00
C GLN A 82 0.41 10.24 -7.34
N PRO A 83 0.25 11.56 -7.03
CA PRO A 83 1.31 12.53 -7.23
C PRO A 83 2.38 12.36 -6.15
N ILE A 84 3.48 11.70 -6.52
CA ILE A 84 4.63 11.46 -5.65
C ILE A 84 5.78 12.33 -6.13
N TYR A 85 6.50 12.97 -5.21
CA TYR A 85 7.58 13.87 -5.55
C TYR A 85 8.91 13.29 -5.08
N ALA A 86 9.97 13.48 -5.87
CA ALA A 86 11.33 13.09 -5.49
C ALA A 86 12.11 14.28 -4.92
N GLY A 87 12.86 14.06 -3.84
CA GLY A 87 13.76 15.05 -3.24
C GLY A 87 15.08 14.43 -2.81
N VAL A 88 16.00 15.26 -2.30
CA VAL A 88 17.28 14.80 -1.73
C VAL A 88 17.46 15.32 -0.32
N TRP A 89 17.68 14.42 0.63
CA TRP A 89 17.95 14.77 2.02
C TRP A 89 19.18 14.02 2.54
N HIS A 90 20.14 14.76 3.14
CA HIS A 90 21.47 14.24 3.51
C HIS A 90 22.20 13.47 2.39
N GLY A 91 22.00 13.88 1.14
CA GLY A 91 22.61 13.23 -0.03
C GLY A 91 21.96 11.91 -0.46
N LYS A 92 20.86 11.50 0.17
CA LYS A 92 20.04 10.35 -0.21
C LYS A 92 18.74 10.80 -0.85
N LEU A 93 18.20 9.98 -1.76
CA LEU A 93 16.88 10.20 -2.32
C LEU A 93 15.81 10.00 -1.25
N VAL A 94 14.75 10.79 -1.34
CA VAL A 94 13.58 10.69 -0.47
C VAL A 94 12.30 10.84 -1.30
N LEU A 95 11.25 10.20 -0.82
CA LEU A 95 9.92 10.31 -1.37
C LEU A 95 9.16 11.38 -0.59
N VAL A 96 8.72 12.44 -1.27
CA VAL A 96 7.96 13.53 -0.68
C VAL A 96 6.51 13.38 -1.12
N LYS A 97 5.61 13.20 -0.15
CA LYS A 97 4.17 13.01 -0.38
C LYS A 97 3.40 14.23 0.12
N LYS A 98 2.49 14.71 -0.73
CA LYS A 98 1.55 15.80 -0.42
C LYS A 98 0.14 15.38 -0.80
N LEU A 99 -0.78 15.36 0.17
CA LEU A 99 -2.22 15.19 -0.09
C LEU A 99 -2.86 16.52 -0.52
N SER A 100 -4.14 16.49 -0.90
CA SER A 100 -4.89 17.73 -1.19
C SER A 100 -4.85 18.69 0.01
N ASP A 101 -4.89 19.99 -0.26
CA ASP A 101 -4.89 21.05 0.76
C ASP A 101 -6.13 21.01 1.69
N SER A 102 -7.16 20.25 1.31
CA SER A 102 -8.35 19.97 2.12
C SER A 102 -8.24 18.72 3.01
N GLN A 103 -7.16 17.94 2.91
CA GLN A 103 -7.00 16.62 3.53
C GLN A 103 -5.97 16.62 4.68
N SER A 104 -5.84 17.74 5.41
CA SER A 104 -4.87 17.84 6.50
C SER A 104 -5.09 16.81 7.61
N ASP A 105 -6.35 16.42 7.88
CA ASP A 105 -6.70 15.38 8.84
C ASP A 105 -6.18 14.00 8.39
N LEU A 106 -6.36 13.65 7.11
CA LEU A 106 -5.86 12.39 6.55
C LEU A 106 -4.33 12.33 6.57
N ALA A 107 -3.67 13.45 6.25
CA ALA A 107 -2.21 13.56 6.30
C ALA A 107 -1.68 13.43 7.74
N CYS A 108 -2.34 14.07 8.72
CA CYS A 108 -1.98 13.92 10.13
C CYS A 108 -2.18 12.49 10.62
N ARG A 109 -3.24 11.81 10.18
CA ARG A 109 -3.48 10.40 10.51
C ARG A 109 -2.39 9.50 9.96
N GLU A 110 -2.01 9.71 8.71
CA GLU A 110 -0.91 8.97 8.08
C GLU A 110 0.40 9.17 8.86
N ILE A 111 0.71 10.41 9.26
CA ILE A 111 1.89 10.70 10.10
C ILE A 111 1.81 9.93 11.42
N ALA A 112 0.67 9.97 12.12
CA ALA A 112 0.50 9.29 13.41
C ALA A 112 0.76 7.78 13.31
N VAL A 113 0.13 7.12 12.33
CA VAL A 113 0.21 5.67 12.16
C VAL A 113 1.57 5.24 11.61
N ALA A 114 2.08 5.90 10.56
CA ALA A 114 3.37 5.57 9.96
C ALA A 114 4.54 5.75 10.94
N THR A 115 4.48 6.77 11.80
CA THR A 115 5.47 6.97 12.88
C THR A 115 5.45 5.80 13.86
N GLN A 116 4.27 5.34 14.26
CA GLN A 116 4.14 4.26 15.23
C GLN A 116 4.53 2.90 14.64
N MET A 117 4.25 2.69 13.35
CA MET A 117 4.59 1.49 12.59
C MET A 117 6.04 1.47 12.09
N GLY A 118 6.80 2.57 12.22
CA GLY A 118 8.10 2.75 11.57
C GLY A 118 9.22 1.76 11.96
N ASN A 119 9.02 0.96 13.01
CA ASN A 119 9.96 -0.11 13.39
C ASN A 119 9.60 -1.47 12.77
N HIS A 120 8.42 -1.60 12.15
CA HIS A 120 8.01 -2.81 11.47
C HIS A 120 8.74 -2.92 10.13
N THR A 121 9.37 -4.08 9.87
CA THR A 121 10.18 -4.30 8.67
C THR A 121 9.36 -4.15 7.39
N ASN A 122 8.13 -4.66 7.34
CA ASN A 122 7.28 -4.58 6.13
C ASN A 122 6.43 -3.30 6.02
N VAL A 123 6.87 -2.19 6.62
CA VAL A 123 6.21 -0.87 6.51
C VAL A 123 7.15 0.14 5.88
N HIS A 124 6.61 0.99 5.01
CA HIS A 124 7.37 2.05 4.36
C HIS A 124 7.72 3.15 5.38
N ARG A 125 9.01 3.32 5.64
CA ARG A 125 9.45 4.14 6.78
C ARG A 125 9.31 5.63 6.50
N LEU A 126 8.50 6.28 7.34
CA LEU A 126 8.39 7.73 7.39
C LEU A 126 9.64 8.32 8.06
N LEU A 127 10.36 9.19 7.36
CA LEU A 127 11.55 9.87 7.89
C LEU A 127 11.18 11.12 8.69
N GLY A 128 10.14 11.82 8.26
CA GLY A 128 9.68 13.04 8.91
C GLY A 128 8.47 13.69 8.24
N CYS A 129 8.04 14.80 8.81
CA CYS A 129 6.94 15.59 8.26
C CYS A 129 7.16 17.10 8.46
N CYS A 130 6.56 17.92 7.60
CA CYS A 130 6.45 19.36 7.80
C CYS A 130 5.00 19.72 8.09
N LEU A 131 4.73 20.35 9.23
CA LEU A 131 3.38 20.75 9.67
C LEU A 131 3.04 22.21 9.34
N HIS A 132 4.01 23.01 8.88
CA HIS A 132 3.82 24.45 8.62
C HIS A 132 3.06 24.73 7.32
N THR A 133 2.91 23.74 6.44
CA THR A 133 2.21 23.87 5.16
C THR A 133 0.69 23.75 5.31
N GLN A 134 -0.08 24.20 4.31
CA GLN A 134 -1.54 24.13 4.31
C GLN A 134 -2.09 22.72 4.64
N CYS A 135 -1.57 21.70 3.93
CA CYS A 135 -1.68 20.30 4.28
C CYS A 135 -0.27 19.77 4.59
N PRO A 136 -0.06 18.98 5.66
CA PRO A 136 1.24 18.45 6.02
C PRO A 136 1.96 17.76 4.85
N ILE A 137 3.26 17.97 4.76
CA ILE A 137 4.13 17.27 3.81
C ILE A 137 4.79 16.10 4.54
N LEU A 138 4.73 14.91 3.95
CA LEU A 138 5.35 13.71 4.49
C LEU A 138 6.62 13.40 3.69
N VAL A 139 7.68 12.98 4.37
CA VAL A 139 8.95 12.61 3.75
C VAL A 139 9.27 11.17 4.16
N TYR A 140 9.22 10.26 3.20
CA TYR A 140 9.53 8.85 3.34
C TYR A 140 10.90 8.53 2.79
N GLU A 141 11.43 7.37 3.18
CA GLU A 141 12.58 6.80 2.48
C GLU A 141 12.21 6.51 1.01
N TRP A 142 13.22 6.55 0.16
CA TRP A 142 13.04 6.20 -1.25
C TRP A 142 12.74 4.72 -1.40
N ALA A 143 11.80 4.39 -2.29
CA ALA A 143 11.50 3.01 -2.69
C ALA A 143 11.99 2.79 -4.12
N GLU A 144 12.96 1.89 -4.29
CA GLU A 144 13.68 1.69 -5.56
C GLU A 144 12.86 0.97 -6.64
N ASN A 145 11.96 0.06 -6.24
CA ASN A 145 11.22 -0.81 -7.16
C ASN A 145 9.73 -0.44 -7.26
N GLU A 146 9.42 0.85 -7.06
CA GLU A 146 8.10 1.44 -7.30
C GLU A 146 7.00 0.74 -6.48
N THR A 147 5.75 0.74 -6.97
CA THR A 147 4.65 0.06 -6.29
C THR A 147 4.48 -1.38 -6.80
N LEU A 148 3.88 -2.23 -5.97
CA LEU A 148 3.51 -3.59 -6.36
C LEU A 148 2.54 -3.59 -7.56
N ASP A 149 1.68 -2.57 -7.67
CA ASP A 149 0.78 -2.37 -8.81
C ASP A 149 1.57 -2.17 -10.12
N ASP A 150 2.59 -1.32 -10.10
CA ASP A 150 3.49 -1.12 -11.25
C ASP A 150 4.23 -2.44 -11.59
N ARG A 151 4.68 -3.20 -10.59
CA ARG A 151 5.39 -4.47 -10.78
C ARG A 151 4.50 -5.61 -11.31
N ILE A 152 3.19 -5.57 -11.07
CA ILE A 152 2.22 -6.54 -11.62
C ILE A 152 1.78 -6.13 -13.03
N PHE A 153 1.37 -4.88 -13.21
CA PHE A 153 0.66 -4.47 -14.43
C PHE A 153 1.55 -3.77 -15.47
N ARG A 154 2.66 -3.14 -15.05
CA ARG A 154 3.42 -2.19 -15.87
C ARG A 154 4.92 -2.50 -15.94
N TYR A 155 5.36 -3.65 -15.43
CA TYR A 155 6.78 -4.02 -15.35
C TYR A 155 7.51 -3.93 -16.70
N LYS A 156 6.86 -4.27 -17.81
CA LYS A 156 7.44 -4.16 -19.16
C LYS A 156 7.70 -2.73 -19.58
N GLU A 157 6.79 -1.81 -19.26
CA GLU A 157 6.94 -0.38 -19.56
C GLU A 157 8.15 0.20 -18.85
N HIS A 158 8.52 -0.38 -17.71
CA HIS A 158 9.59 0.09 -16.83
C HIS A 158 10.87 -0.75 -16.94
N ASN A 159 10.97 -1.62 -17.96
CA ASN A 159 12.12 -2.51 -18.21
C ASN A 159 12.50 -3.40 -16.99
N LYS A 160 11.48 -3.90 -16.28
CA LYS A 160 11.59 -4.83 -15.16
C LYS A 160 11.09 -6.22 -15.58
N GLU A 161 11.24 -7.21 -14.70
CA GLU A 161 11.07 -8.64 -15.03
C GLU A 161 9.81 -9.34 -14.50
N ALA A 162 8.65 -8.74 -14.26
CA ALA A 162 7.57 -9.42 -13.47
C ALA A 162 8.07 -10.00 -12.11
N LEU A 163 7.14 -10.38 -11.25
CA LEU A 163 7.49 -11.13 -10.03
C LEU A 163 7.21 -12.60 -10.30
N GLU A 164 8.21 -13.46 -10.04
CA GLU A 164 8.00 -14.89 -10.08
C GLU A 164 7.12 -15.35 -8.89
N TRP A 165 6.73 -16.62 -8.93
CA TRP A 165 5.79 -17.19 -7.96
C TRP A 165 6.25 -17.02 -6.51
N LYS A 166 7.54 -17.28 -6.25
CA LYS A 166 8.14 -17.24 -4.92
C LYS A 166 8.12 -15.83 -4.35
N GLU A 167 8.46 -14.83 -5.16
CA GLU A 167 8.43 -13.41 -4.79
C GLU A 167 7.01 -12.96 -4.51
N ARG A 168 6.01 -13.37 -5.31
CA ARG A 168 4.60 -13.05 -5.05
C ARG A 168 4.10 -13.64 -3.73
N LEU A 169 4.48 -14.87 -3.40
CA LEU A 169 4.19 -15.50 -2.11
C LEU A 169 4.85 -14.75 -0.94
N ARG A 170 6.13 -14.40 -1.08
CA ARG A 170 6.87 -13.62 -0.07
C ARG A 170 6.19 -12.26 0.15
N VAL A 171 5.93 -11.51 -0.91
CA VAL A 171 5.24 -10.20 -0.85
C VAL A 171 3.88 -10.34 -0.18
N ALA A 172 3.09 -11.37 -0.51
CA ALA A 172 1.81 -11.62 0.15
C ALA A 172 1.97 -11.83 1.66
N TRP A 173 2.93 -12.66 2.08
CA TRP A 173 3.23 -12.89 3.49
C TRP A 173 3.66 -11.60 4.21
N GLU A 174 4.56 -10.82 3.61
CA GLU A 174 5.06 -9.56 4.19
C GLU A 174 3.94 -8.53 4.40
N ILE A 175 3.01 -8.41 3.45
CA ILE A 175 1.83 -7.56 3.58
C ILE A 175 0.91 -8.10 4.69
N ALA A 176 0.66 -9.41 4.72
CA ALA A 176 -0.17 -10.03 5.75
C ALA A 176 0.41 -9.83 7.15
N HIS A 177 1.73 -9.94 7.29
CA HIS A 177 2.46 -9.75 8.54
C HIS A 177 2.31 -8.30 9.06
N ALA A 178 2.49 -7.29 8.19
CA ALA A 178 2.25 -5.89 8.56
C ALA A 178 0.78 -5.60 8.95
N ALA A 179 -0.18 -6.19 8.23
CA ALA A 179 -1.60 -6.04 8.54
C ALA A 179 -1.99 -6.74 9.85
N ALA A 180 -1.47 -7.95 10.10
CA ALA A 180 -1.64 -8.65 11.36
C ALA A 180 -1.08 -7.85 12.54
N TYR A 181 0.07 -7.19 12.35
CA TYR A 181 0.66 -6.32 13.35
C TYR A 181 -0.25 -5.13 13.70
N LEU A 182 -0.85 -4.45 12.70
CA LEU A 182 -1.84 -3.39 12.93
C LEU A 182 -3.05 -3.88 13.75
N HIS A 183 -3.50 -5.11 13.48
CA HIS A 183 -4.67 -5.71 14.12
C HIS A 183 -4.41 -6.11 15.58
N THR A 184 -3.18 -6.49 15.92
CA THR A 184 -2.89 -7.21 17.18
C THR A 184 -1.84 -6.57 18.09
N ALA A 185 -0.89 -5.80 17.56
CA ALA A 185 0.25 -5.30 18.35
C ALA A 185 -0.09 -4.08 19.22
N PHE A 186 -1.24 -3.45 18.98
CA PHE A 186 -1.69 -2.27 19.71
C PHE A 186 -2.82 -2.62 20.69
N ARG A 187 -3.05 -1.76 21.69
CA ARG A 187 -4.09 -1.95 22.71
C ARG A 187 -5.49 -2.10 22.11
N ARG A 188 -5.69 -1.52 20.92
CA ARG A 188 -6.92 -1.56 20.14
C ARG A 188 -6.56 -1.90 18.70
N PRO A 189 -7.30 -2.80 18.03
CA PRO A 189 -7.05 -3.12 16.63
C PRO A 189 -7.11 -1.87 15.76
N ILE A 190 -6.16 -1.76 14.84
CA ILE A 190 -6.07 -0.68 13.86
C ILE A 190 -6.35 -1.27 12.48
N ILE A 191 -7.36 -0.75 11.79
CA ILE A 191 -7.80 -1.24 10.49
C ILE A 191 -7.28 -0.31 9.40
N HIS A 192 -6.56 -0.84 8.42
CA HIS A 192 -5.93 -0.10 7.34
C HIS A 192 -6.96 0.54 6.40
N ARG A 193 -7.97 -0.23 6.00
CA ARG A 193 -9.10 0.09 5.11
C ARG A 193 -8.81 0.31 3.63
N ASP A 194 -7.54 0.23 3.22
CA ASP A 194 -7.15 0.38 1.81
C ASP A 194 -5.97 -0.53 1.44
N LEU A 195 -6.05 -1.83 1.79
CA LEU A 195 -5.05 -2.81 1.37
C LEU A 195 -5.22 -3.11 -0.12
N LYS A 196 -4.24 -2.70 -0.93
CA LYS A 196 -4.19 -2.91 -2.39
C LYS A 196 -2.75 -2.79 -2.90
N PRO A 197 -2.43 -3.31 -4.10
CA PRO A 197 -1.08 -3.26 -4.66
C PRO A 197 -0.48 -1.85 -4.75
N SER A 198 -1.26 -0.83 -5.10
CA SER A 198 -0.74 0.55 -5.25
C SER A 198 -0.38 1.25 -3.93
N ASN A 199 -0.71 0.65 -2.79
CA ASN A 199 -0.31 1.12 -1.46
C ASN A 199 0.85 0.30 -0.88
N VAL A 200 1.46 -0.58 -1.66
CA VAL A 200 2.62 -1.38 -1.26
C VAL A 200 3.79 -0.98 -2.15
N PHE A 201 4.85 -0.47 -1.55
CA PHE A 201 6.12 -0.22 -2.26
C PHE A 201 7.00 -1.48 -2.22
N LEU A 202 7.85 -1.62 -3.23
CA LEU A 202 8.90 -2.62 -3.25
C LEU A 202 10.25 -1.95 -3.05
N ASP A 203 11.05 -2.46 -2.13
CA ASP A 203 12.45 -2.06 -2.01
C ASP A 203 13.33 -2.76 -3.04
N GLN A 204 14.64 -2.46 -3.01
CA GLN A 204 15.64 -2.97 -3.95
C GLN A 204 15.69 -4.51 -4.03
N ASP A 205 15.26 -5.22 -2.98
CA ASP A 205 15.29 -6.68 -2.86
C ASP A 205 13.91 -7.30 -3.14
N ASP A 206 13.00 -6.51 -3.75
CA ASP A 206 11.59 -6.85 -3.97
C ASP A 206 10.88 -7.26 -2.67
N SER A 207 11.24 -6.63 -1.53
CA SER A 207 10.52 -6.80 -0.26
C SER A 207 9.42 -5.75 -0.11
N ALA A 208 8.26 -6.18 0.36
CA ALA A 208 7.06 -5.36 0.46
C ALA A 208 7.10 -4.38 1.64
N ARG A 209 6.72 -3.14 1.37
CA ARG A 209 6.63 -2.03 2.32
C ARG A 209 5.21 -1.43 2.26
N LEU A 210 4.37 -1.81 3.21
CA LEU A 210 3.00 -1.29 3.32
C LEU A 210 3.02 0.22 3.63
N SER A 211 2.16 0.99 2.96
CA SER A 211 2.07 2.44 3.08
C SER A 211 0.61 2.91 3.03
N HIS A 212 0.38 4.23 3.02
CA HIS A 212 -0.94 4.85 2.83
C HIS A 212 -1.92 4.68 4.01
N PHE A 213 -1.45 4.95 5.23
CA PHE A 213 -2.24 4.84 6.47
C PHE A 213 -3.27 5.97 6.70
N CYS A 214 -3.55 6.82 5.71
CA CYS A 214 -4.37 8.02 5.90
C CYS A 214 -5.86 7.70 6.21
N LEU A 215 -6.34 6.52 5.78
CA LEU A 215 -7.72 6.06 5.99
C LEU A 215 -7.92 5.20 7.23
N THR A 216 -6.82 4.91 7.94
CA THR A 216 -6.79 3.99 9.07
C THR A 216 -7.75 4.38 10.18
N ILE A 217 -8.23 3.39 10.94
CA ILE A 217 -9.07 3.63 12.12
C ILE A 217 -8.83 2.62 13.24
N SER A 218 -8.98 3.04 14.49
CA SER A 218 -8.95 2.13 15.64
C SER A 218 -10.35 1.67 16.05
N ILE A 219 -10.50 0.38 16.32
CA ILE A 219 -11.71 -0.19 16.92
C ILE A 219 -11.73 0.14 18.43
N PRO A 220 -12.79 0.76 18.97
CA PRO A 220 -12.89 1.05 20.40
C PRO A 220 -12.82 -0.21 21.27
N LYS A 221 -12.32 -0.05 22.50
CA LYS A 221 -12.22 -1.17 23.45
C LYS A 221 -13.60 -1.81 23.69
N GLY A 222 -13.66 -3.13 23.63
CA GLY A 222 -14.90 -3.89 23.85
C GLY A 222 -15.89 -3.85 22.67
N LYS A 223 -15.47 -3.36 21.51
CA LYS A 223 -16.22 -3.41 20.26
C LYS A 223 -15.51 -4.31 19.25
N THR A 224 -16.27 -4.86 18.31
CA THR A 224 -15.75 -5.67 17.21
C THR A 224 -15.63 -4.89 15.90
N HIS A 225 -16.27 -3.72 15.82
CA HIS A 225 -16.31 -2.88 14.64
C HIS A 225 -16.50 -1.40 15.00
N VAL A 226 -16.36 -0.54 13.99
CA VAL A 226 -16.68 0.89 14.03
C VAL A 226 -17.72 1.20 12.97
N GLU A 227 -18.81 1.86 13.35
CA GLU A 227 -19.82 2.35 12.41
C GLU A 227 -19.37 3.68 11.78
N LYS A 228 -19.49 3.77 10.46
CA LYS A 228 -19.18 4.99 9.69
C LYS A 228 -20.31 5.30 8.72
N GLY A 229 -20.77 6.56 8.74
CA GLY A 229 -21.78 7.04 7.79
C GLY A 229 -21.27 7.21 6.36
N ILE A 230 -19.94 7.20 6.15
CA ILE A 230 -19.32 7.30 4.82
C ILE A 230 -18.37 6.11 4.64
N VAL A 231 -18.55 5.38 3.54
CA VAL A 231 -17.65 4.30 3.13
C VAL A 231 -16.42 4.92 2.46
N TRP A 232 -15.22 4.55 2.92
CA TRP A 232 -13.96 4.90 2.25
C TRP A 232 -13.18 3.64 1.93
N GLY A 233 -12.34 3.73 0.90
CA GLY A 233 -11.49 2.66 0.41
C GLY A 233 -11.49 2.68 -1.12
N THR A 234 -10.83 1.70 -1.72
CA THR A 234 -10.77 1.56 -3.17
C THR A 234 -11.83 0.58 -3.68
N PHE A 235 -12.63 1.00 -4.66
CA PHE A 235 -13.61 0.14 -5.31
C PHE A 235 -12.96 -1.15 -5.82
N GLY A 236 -13.65 -2.29 -5.67
CA GLY A 236 -13.11 -3.62 -5.93
C GLY A 236 -12.40 -4.26 -4.72
N TYR A 237 -11.79 -3.47 -3.83
CA TYR A 237 -11.15 -3.96 -2.60
C TYR A 237 -12.01 -3.78 -1.35
N ILE A 238 -13.00 -2.89 -1.38
CA ILE A 238 -13.92 -2.65 -0.25
C ILE A 238 -14.77 -3.92 -0.01
N ALA A 239 -14.80 -4.38 1.23
CA ALA A 239 -15.63 -5.50 1.65
C ALA A 239 -17.12 -5.24 1.42
N VAL A 240 -17.83 -6.24 0.89
CA VAL A 240 -19.25 -6.11 0.50
C VAL A 240 -20.18 -5.81 1.66
N ASP A 241 -19.90 -6.37 2.83
CA ASP A 241 -20.58 -6.14 4.11
C ASP A 241 -20.31 -4.73 4.64
N TYR A 242 -19.06 -4.26 4.55
CA TYR A 242 -18.70 -2.89 4.92
C TYR A 242 -19.41 -1.87 4.01
N MET A 243 -19.42 -2.10 2.69
CA MET A 243 -20.08 -1.23 1.73
C MET A 243 -21.58 -1.07 2.02
N LYS A 244 -22.24 -2.15 2.45
CA LYS A 244 -23.69 -2.16 2.74
C LYS A 244 -24.03 -1.57 4.12
N SER A 245 -23.23 -1.90 5.13
CA SER A 245 -23.57 -1.60 6.54
C SER A 245 -22.86 -0.37 7.10
N GLY A 246 -21.79 0.09 6.46
CA GLY A 246 -20.89 1.11 7.02
C GLY A 246 -20.06 0.61 8.21
N ARG A 247 -20.08 -0.69 8.54
CA ARG A 247 -19.30 -1.27 9.64
C ARG A 247 -17.90 -1.65 9.17
N VAL A 248 -16.89 -1.06 9.81
CA VAL A 248 -15.49 -1.40 9.60
C VAL A 248 -15.03 -2.34 10.72
N ALA A 249 -14.52 -3.50 10.36
CA ALA A 249 -13.95 -4.49 11.27
C ALA A 249 -12.60 -5.00 10.77
N GLN A 250 -11.92 -5.85 11.55
CA GLN A 250 -10.70 -6.53 11.11
C GLN A 250 -10.94 -7.35 9.84
N SER A 251 -12.12 -7.98 9.74
CA SER A 251 -12.59 -8.73 8.56
C SER A 251 -12.70 -7.88 7.29
N SER A 252 -12.78 -6.55 7.41
CA SER A 252 -12.79 -5.64 6.24
C SER A 252 -11.42 -5.61 5.55
N ASP A 253 -10.33 -5.55 6.32
CA ASP A 253 -8.97 -5.64 5.78
C ASP A 253 -8.68 -7.03 5.21
N VAL A 254 -9.17 -8.09 5.88
CA VAL A 254 -9.02 -9.48 5.41
C VAL A 254 -9.65 -9.64 4.02
N TYR A 255 -10.82 -9.06 3.78
CA TYR A 255 -11.43 -9.07 2.46
C TYR A 255 -10.57 -8.37 1.42
N SER A 256 -10.12 -7.14 1.70
CA SER A 256 -9.24 -6.39 0.79
C SER A 256 -7.96 -7.16 0.47
N PHE A 257 -7.39 -7.84 1.48
CA PHE A 257 -6.23 -8.71 1.30
C PHE A 257 -6.54 -9.95 0.45
N GLY A 258 -7.71 -10.57 0.61
CA GLY A 258 -8.17 -11.65 -0.26
C GLY A 258 -8.21 -11.23 -1.73
N ILE A 259 -8.74 -10.05 -2.03
CA ILE A 259 -8.72 -9.48 -3.39
C ILE A 259 -7.28 -9.24 -3.86
N LEU A 260 -6.41 -8.73 -3.00
CA LEU A 260 -4.98 -8.54 -3.31
C LEU A 260 -4.30 -9.86 -3.68
N LEU A 261 -4.58 -10.95 -2.96
CA LEU A 261 -4.09 -12.29 -3.31
C LEU A 261 -4.56 -12.74 -4.70
N LEU A 262 -5.84 -12.53 -5.03
CA LEU A 262 -6.37 -12.84 -6.36
C LEU A 262 -5.67 -12.03 -7.45
N VAL A 263 -5.42 -10.74 -7.22
CA VAL A 263 -4.67 -9.88 -8.14
C VAL A 263 -3.23 -10.39 -8.32
N LEU A 264 -2.56 -10.76 -7.23
CA LEU A 264 -1.21 -11.34 -7.28
C LEU A 264 -1.16 -12.64 -8.07
N MET A 265 -2.13 -13.54 -7.93
CA MET A 265 -2.10 -14.82 -8.65
C MET A 265 -2.44 -14.67 -10.13
N THR A 266 -3.40 -13.80 -10.44
CA THR A 266 -4.01 -13.75 -11.78
C THR A 266 -3.40 -12.69 -12.69
N GLY A 267 -2.69 -11.70 -12.12
CA GLY A 267 -2.23 -10.53 -12.87
C GLY A 267 -3.38 -9.70 -13.45
N LYS A 268 -4.61 -9.89 -12.95
CA LYS A 268 -5.81 -9.14 -13.34
C LYS A 268 -6.10 -8.04 -12.32
N PRO A 269 -6.59 -6.86 -12.73
CA PRO A 269 -7.00 -5.81 -11.80
C PRO A 269 -8.23 -6.23 -11.01
N ALA A 270 -8.45 -5.66 -9.82
CA ALA A 270 -9.65 -5.92 -9.01
C ALA A 270 -10.97 -5.54 -9.73
N SER A 271 -10.92 -4.63 -10.70
CA SER A 271 -12.05 -4.26 -11.56
C SER A 271 -12.29 -5.25 -12.71
N PHE A 272 -11.53 -6.34 -12.78
CA PHE A 272 -11.68 -7.34 -13.82
C PHE A 272 -13.08 -7.95 -13.81
N THR A 273 -13.65 -8.02 -15.01
CA THR A 273 -14.91 -8.71 -15.27
C THR A 273 -14.83 -9.45 -16.59
N ILE A 274 -15.51 -10.58 -16.69
CA ILE A 274 -15.67 -11.36 -17.92
C ILE A 274 -17.14 -11.54 -18.23
N GLU A 275 -17.52 -11.40 -19.50
CA GLU A 275 -18.88 -11.72 -19.96
C GLU A 275 -18.97 -13.23 -20.21
N LEU A 276 -19.88 -13.91 -19.52
CA LEU A 276 -20.22 -15.31 -19.78
C LEU A 276 -21.69 -15.38 -20.25
N ASP A 277 -22.12 -16.54 -20.75
CA ASP A 277 -23.51 -16.75 -21.22
C ASP A 277 -24.60 -16.37 -20.20
N ARG A 278 -24.25 -16.31 -18.91
CA ARG A 278 -25.15 -15.97 -17.79
C ARG A 278 -24.97 -14.53 -17.27
N GLY A 279 -24.20 -13.70 -17.98
CA GLY A 279 -23.91 -12.31 -17.66
C GLY A 279 -22.47 -12.06 -17.19
N GLN A 280 -22.23 -10.82 -16.76
CA GLN A 280 -20.93 -10.34 -16.31
C GLN A 280 -20.53 -10.94 -14.95
N VAL A 281 -19.35 -11.53 -14.88
CA VAL A 281 -18.77 -12.17 -13.69
C VAL A 281 -17.53 -11.39 -13.23
N ASN A 282 -17.45 -11.08 -11.94
CA ASN A 282 -16.31 -10.37 -11.34
C ASN A 282 -15.12 -11.31 -11.05
N LEU A 283 -13.97 -10.74 -10.67
CA LEU A 283 -12.75 -11.49 -10.35
C LEU A 283 -12.95 -12.64 -9.34
N VAL A 284 -13.67 -12.39 -8.24
CA VAL A 284 -13.89 -13.38 -7.17
C VAL A 284 -14.74 -14.54 -7.69
N ASP A 285 -15.85 -14.22 -8.33
CA ASP A 285 -16.79 -15.22 -8.85
C ASP A 285 -16.15 -16.02 -10.01
N TRP A 286 -15.31 -15.39 -10.85
CA TRP A 286 -14.55 -16.06 -11.90
C TRP A 286 -13.56 -17.07 -11.33
N VAL A 287 -12.74 -16.68 -10.35
CA VAL A 287 -11.79 -17.59 -9.68
C VAL A 287 -12.53 -18.69 -8.92
N SER A 288 -13.64 -18.38 -8.25
CA SER A 288 -14.46 -19.37 -7.57
C SER A 288 -15.00 -20.44 -8.55
N ASN A 289 -15.44 -20.03 -9.73
CA ASN A 289 -15.90 -20.96 -10.76
C ASN A 289 -14.77 -21.85 -11.28
N CYS A 290 -13.59 -21.28 -11.57
CA CYS A 290 -12.42 -22.05 -11.98
C CYS A 290 -11.98 -23.05 -10.89
N CYS A 291 -12.07 -22.67 -9.62
CA CYS A 291 -11.81 -23.57 -8.50
C CYS A 291 -12.80 -24.75 -8.47
N ALA A 292 -14.10 -24.47 -8.67
CA ALA A 292 -15.15 -25.50 -8.68
C ALA A 292 -15.02 -26.47 -9.87
N THR A 293 -14.48 -26.02 -11.01
CA THR A 293 -14.27 -26.87 -12.20
C THR A 293 -12.86 -27.48 -12.30
N ASN A 294 -12.04 -27.35 -11.25
CA ASN A 294 -10.65 -27.83 -11.21
C ASN A 294 -9.74 -27.23 -12.32
N CYS A 295 -10.00 -25.99 -12.71
CA CYS A 295 -9.29 -25.20 -13.73
C CYS A 295 -8.38 -24.13 -13.08
N VAL A 296 -7.82 -24.41 -11.91
CA VAL A 296 -7.05 -23.43 -11.11
C VAL A 296 -5.74 -23.01 -11.79
N LEU A 297 -5.20 -23.81 -12.69
CA LEU A 297 -4.01 -23.42 -13.46
C LEU A 297 -4.32 -22.36 -14.53
N ASP A 298 -5.56 -22.30 -15.00
CA ASP A 298 -5.96 -21.40 -16.10
C ASP A 298 -6.11 -19.94 -15.65
N ILE A 299 -6.21 -19.70 -14.34
CA ILE A 299 -6.33 -18.34 -13.78
C ILE A 299 -4.97 -17.68 -13.55
N VAL A 300 -3.89 -18.45 -13.56
CA VAL A 300 -2.55 -17.98 -13.20
C VAL A 300 -2.08 -16.95 -14.23
N ASP A 301 -1.50 -15.87 -13.75
CA ASP A 301 -0.84 -14.88 -14.59
C ASP A 301 0.17 -15.57 -15.51
N PRO A 302 0.05 -15.44 -16.84
CA PRO A 302 1.01 -16.04 -17.78
C PRO A 302 2.46 -15.57 -17.59
N ALA A 303 2.68 -14.47 -16.88
CA ALA A 303 4.01 -13.99 -16.51
C ALA A 303 4.64 -14.77 -15.34
N ILE A 304 3.90 -15.63 -14.63
CA ILE A 304 4.41 -16.45 -13.54
C ILE A 304 4.84 -17.81 -14.09
N ASN A 305 6.09 -18.18 -13.81
CA ASN A 305 6.54 -19.55 -14.04
C ASN A 305 6.15 -20.45 -12.85
N THR A 306 5.10 -21.26 -13.01
CA THR A 306 4.66 -22.24 -12.00
C THR A 306 5.11 -23.66 -12.39
N THR A 307 6.40 -23.96 -12.25
CA THR A 307 6.91 -25.30 -12.57
C THR A 307 6.93 -26.23 -11.36
N GLY A 308 6.39 -27.44 -11.53
CA GLY A 308 6.47 -28.54 -10.57
C GLY A 308 5.23 -28.73 -9.68
N ALA A 309 5.09 -29.95 -9.13
CA ALA A 309 3.92 -30.37 -8.35
C ALA A 309 3.75 -29.56 -7.03
N ILE A 310 4.86 -29.10 -6.45
CA ILE A 310 4.84 -28.27 -5.23
C ILE A 310 4.18 -26.92 -5.51
N ALA A 311 4.50 -26.29 -6.64
CA ALA A 311 3.92 -25.00 -7.03
C ALA A 311 2.42 -25.10 -7.29
N GLU A 312 1.95 -26.19 -7.93
CA GLU A 312 0.51 -26.42 -8.14
C GLU A 312 -0.24 -26.58 -6.81
N LYS A 313 0.32 -27.35 -5.87
CA LYS A 313 -0.28 -27.52 -4.55
C LYS A 313 -0.36 -26.19 -3.79
N GLN A 314 0.73 -25.42 -3.77
CA GLN A 314 0.76 -24.10 -3.16
C GLN A 314 -0.26 -23.16 -3.79
N LEU A 315 -0.38 -23.16 -5.12
CA LEU A 315 -1.35 -22.34 -5.83
C LEU A 315 -2.78 -22.69 -5.42
N LYS A 316 -3.13 -23.99 -5.38
CA LYS A 316 -4.46 -24.43 -4.91
C LYS A 316 -4.74 -23.94 -3.49
N THR A 317 -3.79 -24.11 -2.57
CA THR A 317 -3.94 -23.64 -1.19
C THR A 317 -4.06 -22.10 -1.12
N LEU A 318 -3.31 -21.37 -1.95
CA LEU A 318 -3.39 -19.90 -1.99
C LEU A 318 -4.74 -19.42 -2.54
N VAL A 319 -5.29 -20.08 -3.55
CA VAL A 319 -6.63 -19.79 -4.10
C VAL A 319 -7.70 -20.04 -3.05
N GLU A 320 -7.65 -21.16 -2.34
CA GLU A 320 -8.58 -21.46 -1.24
C GLU A 320 -8.49 -20.43 -0.11
N LEU A 321 -7.27 -20.00 0.24
CA LEU A 321 -7.05 -18.94 1.23
C LEU A 321 -7.64 -17.61 0.75
N ALA A 322 -7.36 -17.21 -0.50
CA ALA A 322 -7.86 -15.98 -1.09
C ALA A 322 -9.40 -15.93 -1.11
N LEU A 323 -10.05 -17.03 -1.52
CA LEU A 323 -11.51 -17.14 -1.56
C LEU A 323 -12.14 -17.09 -0.16
N ARG A 324 -11.51 -17.70 0.86
CA ARG A 324 -11.96 -17.56 2.26
C ARG A 324 -11.79 -16.14 2.77
N CYS A 325 -10.67 -15.48 2.47
CA CYS A 325 -10.45 -14.09 2.81
C CYS A 325 -11.49 -13.16 2.16
N SER A 326 -11.84 -13.41 0.90
CA SER A 326 -12.84 -12.63 0.14
C SER A 326 -14.27 -13.15 0.29
N ALA A 327 -14.56 -13.98 1.30
CA ALA A 327 -15.91 -14.51 1.53
C ALA A 327 -16.91 -13.37 1.78
N ARG A 328 -18.17 -13.53 1.34
CA ARG A 328 -19.22 -12.53 1.53
C ARG A 328 -19.58 -12.35 3.01
N ASP A 329 -19.63 -13.45 3.75
CA ASP A 329 -19.93 -13.46 5.18
C ASP A 329 -18.65 -13.20 5.97
N GLU A 330 -18.68 -12.20 6.86
CA GLU A 330 -17.49 -11.78 7.60
C GLU A 330 -16.96 -12.85 8.56
N GLU A 331 -17.85 -13.68 9.11
CA GLU A 331 -17.51 -14.75 10.08
C GLU A 331 -16.74 -15.91 9.44
N CYS A 332 -16.86 -16.06 8.11
CA CYS A 332 -16.14 -17.09 7.35
C CYS A 332 -14.69 -16.69 7.05
N ARG A 333 -14.33 -15.40 7.26
CA ARG A 333 -13.00 -14.89 6.96
C ARG A 333 -12.03 -15.24 8.10
N PRO A 334 -10.82 -15.75 7.80
CA PRO A 334 -9.79 -15.94 8.82
C PRO A 334 -9.30 -14.61 9.41
N THR A 335 -8.57 -14.64 10.51
CA THR A 335 -7.88 -13.43 10.99
C THR A 335 -6.63 -13.16 10.14
N MET A 336 -6.13 -11.92 10.11
CA MET A 336 -4.85 -11.64 9.41
C MET A 336 -3.66 -12.40 10.01
N VAL A 337 -3.74 -12.80 11.29
CA VAL A 337 -2.74 -13.67 11.92
C VAL A 337 -2.79 -15.06 11.27
N ASP A 338 -3.98 -15.67 11.18
CA ASP A 338 -4.14 -17.00 10.55
C ASP A 338 -3.71 -16.99 9.08
N VAL A 339 -3.97 -15.88 8.38
CA VAL A 339 -3.56 -15.67 7.00
C VAL A 339 -2.04 -15.59 6.90
N ALA A 340 -1.38 -14.77 7.73
CA ALA A 340 0.07 -14.63 7.74
C ALA A 340 0.75 -15.98 8.06
N THR A 341 0.27 -16.70 9.08
CA THR A 341 0.81 -18.02 9.44
C THR A 341 0.63 -19.05 8.32
N GLN A 342 -0.50 -19.06 7.63
CA GLN A 342 -0.69 -19.97 6.49
C GLN A 342 0.25 -19.64 5.33
N LEU A 343 0.45 -18.36 5.01
CA LEU A 343 1.39 -17.94 3.97
C LEU A 343 2.84 -18.26 4.34
N GLU A 344 3.23 -18.08 5.61
CA GLU A 344 4.56 -18.44 6.13
C GLU A 344 4.84 -19.94 5.93
N ASN A 345 3.90 -20.79 6.34
CA ASN A 345 4.01 -22.24 6.16
C ASN A 345 4.15 -22.64 4.68
N MET A 346 3.49 -21.93 3.76
CA MET A 346 3.64 -22.17 2.32
C MET A 346 5.05 -21.85 1.83
N ILE A 347 5.67 -20.78 2.36
CA ILE A 347 7.02 -20.36 2.00
C ILE A 347 8.06 -21.33 2.57
N ASP A 348 7.94 -21.72 3.84
CA ASP A 348 8.91 -22.61 4.50
C ASP A 348 8.94 -24.00 3.85
N HIS A 349 7.80 -24.50 3.38
CA HIS A 349 7.71 -25.77 2.65
C HIS A 349 8.18 -25.67 1.19
N ALA A 350 8.58 -24.49 0.71
CA ALA A 350 9.18 -24.29 -0.61
C ALA A 350 10.73 -24.39 -0.59
N ILE A 351 11.33 -24.41 0.60
CA ILE A 351 12.79 -24.41 0.81
C ILE A 351 13.34 -25.82 1.11
N VAL A 352 12.46 -26.81 1.33
CA VAL A 352 12.82 -28.20 1.66
C VAL A 352 12.81 -29.11 0.43
#